data_AF-A0AA49JLX7-F1
#
_entry.id   AF-A0AA49JLX7-F1
#
_cell.length_a   1.000
_cell.length_b   1.000
_cell.length_c   1.000
_cell.angle_alpha   90.00
_cell.angle_beta   90.00
_cell.angle_gamma   90.00
#
_symmetry.space_group_name_H-M   'P 1'
#
loop_
_entity.id
_entity.type
_entity.pdbx_description
1 polymer ?
#
loop_
_entity_poly.entity_id
_entity_poly.type
_entity_poly.pdbx_seq_one_letter_code
_entity_poly.pdbx_strand_id
1 'polypeptide(L)'
;MSNKYISASEINQYLYCPYQWYYEKKYGHKYINELREKSGVKSELSNFKKGIEYHEKYYKDIVRLKYKKIAIAILIIAALVAIGIELLK
;
A
#
# COMPACT_ATOMS: atom_id res chain seq x y z
N MET A 1 -17.59 1.60 13.64
CA MET A 1 -16.62 2.72 13.48
C MET A 1 -16.72 3.25 12.06
N SER A 2 -17.20 4.48 11.88
CA SER A 2 -17.24 5.12 10.56
C SER A 2 -15.82 5.56 10.18
N ASN A 3 -15.14 4.78 9.36
CA ASN A 3 -13.93 5.26 8.71
C ASN A 3 -14.30 6.49 7.85
N LYS A 4 -13.55 7.58 8.02
CA LYS A 4 -13.73 8.82 7.24
C LYS A 4 -13.52 8.61 5.73
N TYR A 5 -12.87 7.51 5.35
CA TYR A 5 -12.49 7.20 3.98
C TYR A 5 -13.03 5.83 3.55
N ILE A 6 -13.52 5.77 2.31
CA ILE A 6 -13.92 4.54 1.64
C ILE A 6 -12.66 3.87 1.08
N SER A 7 -12.46 2.59 1.40
CA SER A 7 -11.33 1.81 0.88
C SER A 7 -11.67 1.08 -0.42
N ALA A 8 -10.65 0.69 -1.21
CA ALA A 8 -10.86 -0.15 -2.39
C ALA A 8 -11.51 -1.50 -2.03
N SER A 9 -11.17 -2.07 -0.85
CA SER A 9 -11.80 -3.28 -0.33
C SER A 9 -13.31 -3.08 -0.08
N GLU A 10 -13.69 -1.92 0.45
CA GLU A 10 -15.09 -1.57 0.69
C GLU A 10 -15.89 -1.46 -0.61
N ILE A 11 -15.33 -0.80 -1.63
CA ILE A 11 -15.96 -0.70 -2.95
C ILE A 11 -16.10 -2.09 -3.57
N ASN A 12 -15.02 -2.88 -3.56
CA ASN A 12 -15.03 -4.23 -4.09
C ASN A 12 -16.08 -5.10 -3.39
N GLN A 13 -16.18 -5.01 -2.06
CA GLN A 13 -17.18 -5.73 -1.29
C GLN A 13 -18.60 -5.32 -1.66
N TYR A 14 -18.87 -4.01 -1.78
CA TYR A 14 -20.19 -3.52 -2.16
C TYR A 14 -20.58 -3.99 -3.56
N LEU A 15 -19.66 -3.88 -4.53
CA LEU A 15 -19.89 -4.34 -5.90
C LEU A 15 -20.07 -5.86 -5.99
N TYR A 16 -19.37 -6.62 -5.16
CA TYR A 16 -19.50 -8.08 -5.10
C TYR A 16 -20.83 -8.51 -4.48
N CYS A 17 -21.17 -7.97 -3.30
CA CYS A 17 -22.42 -8.26 -2.61
C CYS A 17 -22.84 -7.08 -1.69
N PRO A 18 -23.82 -6.27 -2.13
CA PRO A 18 -24.31 -5.13 -1.34
C PRO A 18 -24.85 -5.53 0.03
N TYR A 19 -25.49 -6.70 0.15
CA TYR A 19 -25.98 -7.20 1.44
C TYR A 19 -24.85 -7.54 2.40
N GLN A 20 -23.77 -8.16 1.92
CA GLN A 20 -22.60 -8.44 2.75
C GLN A 20 -21.99 -7.15 3.28
N TRP A 21 -21.83 -6.14 2.41
CA TRP A 21 -21.36 -4.81 2.81
C TRP A 21 -22.28 -4.17 3.87
N TYR A 22 -23.59 -4.19 3.66
CA TYR A 22 -24.57 -3.63 4.60
C TYR A 22 -24.48 -4.30 5.97
N TYR A 23 -24.44 -5.63 6.02
CA TYR A 23 -24.34 -6.37 7.27
C TYR A 23 -23.02 -6.11 7.98
N GLU A 24 -21.93 -5.97 7.24
CA GLU A 24 -20.63 -5.63 7.81
C GLU A 24 -20.59 -4.20 8.37
N LYS A 25 -21.29 -3.24 7.74
CA LYS A 25 -21.48 -1.89 8.29
C LYS A 25 -22.36 -1.88 9.54
N LYS A 26 -23.43 -2.69 9.55
CA LYS A 26 -24.41 -2.75 10.65
C LYS A 26 -23.86 -3.44 11.89
N TYR A 27 -23.21 -4.59 11.73
CA TYR A 27 -22.78 -5.45 12.84
C TYR A 27 -21.27 -5.41 13.09
N GLY A 28 -20.49 -4.89 12.15
CA GLY A 28 -19.03 -4.80 12.23
C GLY A 28 -18.31 -6.05 11.75
N HIS A 29 -17.07 -5.86 11.30
CA HIS A 29 -16.22 -6.91 10.73
C HIS A 29 -15.99 -8.10 11.67
N LYS A 30 -15.81 -7.83 12.98
CA LYS A 30 -15.58 -8.87 14.00
C LYS A 30 -16.73 -9.89 14.05
N TYR A 31 -17.97 -9.39 14.09
CA TYR A 31 -19.17 -10.24 14.15
C TYR A 31 -19.29 -11.13 12.90
N ILE A 32 -19.03 -10.57 11.72
CA ILE A 32 -19.08 -11.32 10.46
C ILE A 32 -18.00 -12.41 10.42
N ASN A 33 -16.81 -12.15 10.95
CA ASN A 33 -15.75 -13.16 11.02
C ASN A 33 -16.09 -14.30 11.99
N GLU A 34 -16.68 -14.01 13.15
CA GLU A 34 -17.15 -15.04 14.08
C GLU A 34 -18.21 -15.96 13.43
N LEU A 35 -19.13 -15.40 12.62
CA LEU A 35 -20.08 -16.20 11.84
C LEU A 35 -19.38 -17.06 10.79
N ARG A 36 -18.38 -16.50 10.09
CA ARG A 36 -17.60 -17.21 9.07
C ARG A 36 -16.82 -18.38 9.68
N GLU A 37 -16.17 -18.17 10.81
CA GLU A 37 -15.44 -19.23 11.53
C GLU A 37 -16.37 -20.37 11.94
N LYS A 38 -17.57 -20.04 12.45
CA LYS A 38 -18.60 -21.04 12.80
C LYS A 38 -19.13 -21.81 11.59
N SER A 39 -19.15 -21.20 10.41
CA SER A 39 -19.61 -21.86 9.17
C SER A 39 -18.63 -22.90 8.62
N GLY A 40 -17.39 -22.98 9.14
CA GLY A 40 -16.36 -23.91 8.67
C GLY A 40 -15.74 -23.54 7.31
N VAL A 41 -16.18 -22.42 6.71
CA VAL A 41 -15.64 -21.93 5.43
C VAL A 41 -14.27 -21.30 5.66
N LYS A 42 -13.21 -21.95 5.16
CA LYS A 42 -11.86 -21.40 5.17
C LYS A 42 -11.72 -20.36 4.05
N SER A 43 -11.37 -19.13 4.40
CA SER A 43 -11.01 -18.11 3.41
C SER A 43 -9.62 -18.36 2.86
N GLU A 44 -9.47 -18.45 1.54
CA GLU A 44 -8.17 -18.52 0.91
C GLU A 44 -7.57 -17.11 0.80
N LEU A 45 -6.56 -16.83 1.63
CA LEU A 45 -5.89 -15.51 1.69
C LEU A 45 -4.59 -15.47 0.86
N SER A 46 -4.32 -16.51 0.07
CA SER A 46 -3.11 -16.66 -0.74
C SER A 46 -2.92 -15.48 -1.71
N ASN A 47 -4.00 -15.06 -2.37
CA ASN A 47 -3.99 -13.92 -3.30
C ASN A 47 -3.79 -12.58 -2.60
N PHE A 48 -4.42 -12.38 -1.44
CA PHE A 48 -4.21 -11.18 -0.62
C PHE A 48 -2.75 -11.06 -0.16
N LYS A 49 -2.16 -12.17 0.31
CA LYS A 49 -0.76 -12.22 0.70
C LYS A 49 0.17 -11.83 -0.45
N LYS A 50 -0.02 -12.43 -1.63
CA LYS A 50 0.74 -12.07 -2.84
C LYS A 50 0.60 -10.59 -3.20
N GLY A 51 -0.61 -10.03 -3.11
CA GLY A 51 -0.86 -8.61 -3.35
C GLY A 51 -0.10 -7.70 -2.40
N ILE A 52 -0.11 -8.02 -1.09
CA ILE A 52 0.62 -7.24 -0.07
C ILE A 52 2.12 -7.29 -0.34
N GLU A 53 2.69 -8.47 -0.58
CA GLU A 53 4.11 -8.64 -0.88
C GLU A 53 4.54 -7.83 -2.12
N TYR A 54 3.71 -7.82 -3.16
CA TYR A 54 3.93 -7.01 -4.35
C TYR A 54 3.93 -5.51 -4.02
N HIS A 55 2.92 -5.02 -3.29
CA HIS A 55 2.83 -3.60 -2.93
C HIS A 55 3.98 -3.14 -2.04
N GLU A 56 4.41 -3.96 -1.07
CA GLU A 56 5.57 -3.66 -0.25
C GLU A 56 6.86 -3.56 -1.07
N LYS A 57 7.09 -4.52 -1.98
CA LYS A 57 8.25 -4.50 -2.87
C LYS A 57 8.22 -3.27 -3.77
N TYR A 58 7.09 -3.02 -4.42
CA TYR A 58 6.91 -1.88 -5.31
C TYR A 58 7.16 -0.54 -4.60
N TYR A 59 6.65 -0.38 -3.39
CA TYR A 59 6.89 0.83 -2.59
C TYR A 59 8.37 0.99 -2.26
N LYS A 60 9.05 -0.09 -1.83
CA LYS A 60 10.50 -0.09 -1.58
C LYS A 60 11.29 0.29 -2.83
N ASP A 61 10.92 -0.24 -3.99
CA ASP A 61 11.59 0.04 -5.27
C ASP A 61 11.43 1.51 -5.69
N ILE A 62 10.23 2.09 -5.58
CA ILE A 62 10.00 3.52 -5.84
C ILE A 62 10.84 4.39 -4.91
N VAL A 63 10.81 4.09 -3.62
CA VAL A 63 11.56 4.85 -2.62
C VAL A 63 13.06 4.77 -2.89
N ARG A 64 13.57 3.58 -3.22
CA ARG A 64 14.97 3.36 -3.59
C ARG A 64 15.37 4.16 -4.84
N LEU A 65 14.52 4.17 -5.87
CA LEU A 65 14.74 4.95 -7.08
C LEU A 65 14.78 6.45 -6.79
N LYS A 66 13.89 6.95 -5.92
CA LYS A 66 13.87 8.35 -5.48
C LYS A 66 15.20 8.73 -4.81
N TYR A 67 15.67 7.94 -3.85
CA TYR A 67 16.93 8.23 -3.17
C TYR A 67 18.16 8.09 -4.08
N LYS A 68 18.16 7.12 -5.01
CA LYS A 68 19.22 6.99 -6.01
C LYS A 68 19.31 8.24 -6.90
N LYS A 69 18.16 8.78 -7.35
CA LYS A 69 18.11 10.03 -8.14
C LYS A 69 18.66 11.22 -7.34
N ILE A 70 18.28 11.33 -6.06
CA ILE A 70 18.79 12.39 -5.18
C ILE A 70 20.30 12.28 -5.01
N ALA A 71 20.83 11.08 -4.75
CA ALA A 71 22.26 10.85 -4.60
C ALA A 71 23.05 11.23 -5.87
N ILE A 72 22.54 10.87 -7.06
CA ILE A 72 23.16 11.26 -8.33
C ILE A 72 23.16 12.79 -8.50
N ALA A 73 22.05 13.46 -8.18
CA ALA A 73 21.98 14.92 -8.27
C ALA A 73 23.00 15.61 -7.35
N ILE A 74 23.16 15.11 -6.11
CA ILE A 74 24.17 15.62 -5.16
C ILE A 74 25.59 15.43 -5.72
N LEU A 75 25.89 14.26 -6.30
CA LEU A 75 27.20 13.99 -6.90
C LEU A 75 27.51 14.93 -8.07
N ILE A 76 26.52 15.21 -8.93
CA ILE A 76 26.68 16.16 -10.04
C ILE A 76 26.97 17.56 -9.50
N ILE A 77 26.21 18.03 -8.51
CA ILE A 77 26.43 19.35 -7.90
C ILE A 77 27.82 19.42 -7.27
N ALA A 78 28.23 18.39 -6.52
CA ALA A 78 29.54 18.34 -5.90
C ALA A 78 30.67 18.40 -6.95
N ALA A 79 30.53 17.69 -8.08
CA ALA A 79 31.48 17.75 -9.17
C ALA A 79 31.55 19.14 -9.82
N LEU A 80 30.41 19.78 -10.07
CA LEU A 80 30.35 21.14 -10.61
C LEU A 80 30.99 22.17 -9.68
N VAL A 81 30.76 22.05 -8.37
CA VAL A 81 31.40 22.90 -7.35
C VAL A 81 32.91 22.68 -7.35
N ALA A 82 33.38 21.43 -7.41
CA ALA A 82 34.82 21.13 -7.46
C ALA A 82 35.50 21.75 -8.69
N ILE A 83 34.89 21.59 -9.87
CA ILE A 83 35.38 22.20 -11.12
C ILE A 83 35.36 23.73 -11.01
N GLY A 84 34.31 24.32 -10.45
CA GLY A 84 34.22 25.77 -10.25
C GLY A 84 35.30 26.31 -9.32
N ILE A 85 35.63 25.60 -8.24
CA ILE A 85 36.73 25.95 -7.34
C ILE A 85 38.08 25.88 -8.05
N GLU A 86 38.29 24.85 -8.88
CA GLU A 86 39.53 24.67 -9.63
C GLU A 86 39.72 25.75 -10.72
N LEU A 87 38.63 26.22 -11.34
CA LEU A 87 38.63 27.31 -12.31
C LEU A 87 38.80 28.71 -11.67
N LEU A 88 38.45 28.87 -10.39
CA LEU A 88 38.60 30.15 -9.67
C LEU A 88 39.98 30.32 -9.03
N LYS A 89 40.77 29.25 -8.97
CA LYS A 89 42.13 29.19 -8.44
C LYS A 89 43.14 29.63 -9.48
#